data_AF-A0A6L8G535-F1
#
_entry.id   AF-A0A6L8G535-F1
#
_cell.length_a   1.000
_cell.length_b   1.000
_cell.length_c   1.000
_cell.angle_alpha   90.00
_cell.angle_beta   90.00
_cell.angle_gamma   90.00
#
_symmetry.space_group_name_H-M   'P 1'
#
loop_
_entity.id
_entity.type
_entity.pdbx_description
1 polymer ?
#
loop_
_entity_poly.entity_id
_entity_poly.type
_entity_poly.pdbx_seq_one_letter_code
_entity_poly.pdbx_strand_id
1 'polypeptide(L)'
;MFEARFDSPPNGPGLHSVYDAVTVVLLAMEASGDITGDNIRDNIRLVTSPDGIEVYPGPEGIARAKALLAEGKTIRYVGATGALSFDRNGDVQAPKMTWKLDGDQNVETGYMSTAEVAELIKMLDE
;
A
#
# COMPACT_ATOMS: atom_id res chain seq x y z
N MET A 1 0.81 -18.04 2.53
CA MET A 1 0.48 -18.08 1.09
C MET A 1 1.72 -17.94 0.22
N PHE A 2 2.56 -16.90 0.41
CA PHE A 2 3.84 -16.77 -0.31
C PHE A 2 4.84 -17.86 0.07
N GLU A 3 5.15 -18.01 1.35
CA GLU A 3 6.08 -19.06 1.84
C GLU A 3 5.65 -20.46 1.44
N ALA A 4 4.36 -20.77 1.58
CA ALA A 4 3.81 -22.06 1.15
C ALA A 4 3.97 -22.34 -0.35
N ARG A 5 4.18 -21.31 -1.18
CA ARG A 5 4.35 -21.44 -2.64
C ARG A 5 5.81 -21.42 -3.08
N PHE A 6 6.65 -20.69 -2.37
CA PHE A 6 8.03 -20.38 -2.76
C PHE A 6 9.09 -20.91 -1.78
N ASP A 7 8.67 -21.60 -0.72
CA ASP A 7 9.52 -22.20 0.32
C ASP A 7 10.49 -21.20 1.00
N SER A 8 10.18 -19.90 0.93
CA SER A 8 10.90 -18.83 1.62
C SER A 8 9.98 -17.65 1.93
N PRO A 9 10.28 -16.83 2.96
CA PRO A 9 9.66 -15.52 3.10
C PRO A 9 9.91 -14.66 1.85
N PRO A 10 9.06 -13.66 1.59
CA PRO A 10 9.32 -12.68 0.55
C PRO A 10 10.61 -11.91 0.88
N ASN A 11 11.66 -12.13 0.09
CA ASN A 11 13.00 -11.59 0.30
C ASN A 11 13.39 -10.66 -0.84
N GLY A 12 13.83 -9.44 -0.52
CA GLY A 12 14.34 -8.48 -1.49
C GLY A 12 13.61 -7.14 -1.47
N PRO A 13 14.29 -6.07 -1.90
CA PRO A 13 13.76 -4.72 -1.84
C PRO A 13 12.51 -4.58 -2.72
N GLY A 14 11.47 -3.94 -2.19
CA GLY A 14 10.28 -3.54 -2.95
C GLY A 14 9.23 -4.62 -3.22
N LEU A 15 9.42 -5.89 -2.85
CA LEU A 15 8.40 -6.94 -3.06
C LEU A 15 7.05 -6.61 -2.40
N HIS A 16 7.11 -6.09 -1.17
CA HIS A 16 5.95 -5.62 -0.42
C HIS A 16 5.28 -4.43 -1.14
N SER A 17 6.07 -3.47 -1.64
CA SER A 17 5.56 -2.33 -2.41
C SER A 17 4.87 -2.75 -3.72
N VAL A 18 5.40 -3.73 -4.44
CA VAL A 18 4.80 -4.24 -5.67
C VAL A 18 3.46 -4.93 -5.38
N TYR A 19 3.41 -5.76 -4.33
CA TYR A 19 2.18 -6.41 -3.92
C TYR A 19 1.08 -5.39 -3.60
N ASP A 20 1.44 -4.37 -2.83
CA ASP A 20 0.51 -3.30 -2.44
C ASP A 20 0.05 -2.49 -3.65
N ALA A 21 0.97 -2.11 -4.55
CA ALA A 21 0.64 -1.36 -5.76
C ALA A 21 -0.35 -2.11 -6.65
N VAL A 22 -0.12 -3.41 -6.89
CA VAL A 22 -1.05 -4.24 -7.67
C VAL A 22 -2.40 -4.35 -6.97
N THR A 23 -2.41 -4.52 -5.65
CA THR A 23 -3.66 -4.63 -4.88
C THR A 23 -4.48 -3.35 -4.94
N VAL A 24 -3.85 -2.18 -4.78
CA VAL A 24 -4.53 -0.88 -4.91
C VAL A 24 -5.14 -0.71 -6.29
N VAL A 25 -4.41 -1.03 -7.36
CA VAL A 25 -4.93 -0.95 -8.73
C VAL A 25 -6.13 -1.87 -8.93
N LEU A 26 -6.05 -3.12 -8.46
CA LEU A 26 -7.15 -4.08 -8.57
C LEU A 26 -8.40 -3.63 -7.80
N LEU A 27 -8.24 -3.08 -6.58
CA LEU A 27 -9.35 -2.54 -5.80
C LEU A 27 -9.96 -1.30 -6.47
N ALA A 28 -9.13 -0.43 -7.06
CA ALA A 28 -9.61 0.73 -7.80
C ALA A 28 -10.38 0.32 -9.08
N MET A 29 -9.96 -0.75 -9.75
CA MET A 29 -10.72 -1.36 -10.85
C MET A 29 -12.05 -1.92 -10.35
N GLU A 30 -12.08 -2.62 -9.21
CA GLU A 30 -13.30 -3.16 -8.61
C GLU A 30 -14.28 -2.06 -8.18
N ALA A 31 -13.79 -0.94 -7.67
CA ALA A 31 -14.59 0.23 -7.31
C ALA A 31 -15.18 0.95 -8.54
N SER A 32 -14.69 0.65 -9.74
CA SER A 32 -15.05 1.37 -10.95
C SER A 32 -16.19 0.71 -11.72
N GLY A 33 -17.08 1.54 -12.30
CA GLY A 33 -18.10 1.08 -13.24
C GLY A 33 -17.57 0.75 -14.64
N ASP A 34 -16.37 1.24 -15.01
CA ASP A 34 -15.70 0.92 -16.28
C ASP A 34 -14.17 0.98 -16.13
N ILE A 35 -13.46 0.04 -16.74
CA ILE A 35 -12.03 -0.17 -16.52
C ILE A 35 -11.23 0.64 -17.55
N THR A 36 -11.11 1.94 -17.29
CA THR A 36 -10.26 2.88 -18.04
C THR A 36 -9.15 3.44 -17.15
N GLY A 37 -8.07 3.94 -17.76
CA GLY A 37 -6.96 4.52 -17.01
C GLY A 37 -7.38 5.72 -16.14
N ASP A 38 -8.28 6.56 -16.65
CA ASP A 38 -8.83 7.70 -15.92
C ASP A 38 -9.68 7.25 -14.73
N ASN A 39 -10.56 6.28 -14.94
CA ASN A 39 -11.41 5.77 -13.88
C ASN A 39 -10.59 5.08 -12.77
N ILE A 40 -9.58 4.29 -13.13
CA ILE A 40 -8.70 3.63 -12.15
C ILE A 40 -8.00 4.70 -11.30
N ARG A 41 -7.39 5.71 -11.94
CA ARG A 41 -6.72 6.83 -11.24
C ARG A 41 -7.66 7.49 -10.24
N ASP A 42 -8.88 7.80 -10.68
CA ASP A 42 -9.84 8.54 -9.87
C ASP A 42 -10.37 7.70 -8.70
N ASN A 43 -10.41 6.36 -8.85
CA ASN A 43 -10.83 5.42 -7.80
C ASN A 43 -9.72 5.05 -6.80
N ILE A 44 -8.43 5.32 -7.08
CA ILE A 44 -7.34 5.05 -6.11
C ILE A 44 -7.62 5.72 -4.75
N ARG A 45 -8.09 6.97 -4.75
CA ARG A 45 -8.39 7.72 -3.52
C ARG A 45 -9.55 7.12 -2.71
N LEU A 46 -10.48 6.43 -3.37
CA LEU A 46 -11.60 5.75 -2.69
C LEU A 46 -11.15 4.48 -1.96
N VAL A 47 -10.08 3.85 -2.45
CA VAL A 47 -9.57 2.59 -1.88
C VAL A 47 -8.42 2.78 -0.89
N THR A 48 -7.88 3.99 -0.82
CA THR A 48 -6.82 4.38 0.13
C THR A 48 -7.22 5.59 0.97
N SER A 49 -8.51 5.78 1.24
CA SER A 49 -8.99 6.94 2.00
C SER A 49 -8.57 6.83 3.47
N PRO A 50 -8.02 7.89 4.09
CA PRO A 50 -7.67 7.89 5.51
C PRO A 50 -8.87 7.60 6.44
N ASP A 51 -10.07 8.02 6.03
CA ASP A 51 -11.33 7.86 6.76
C ASP A 51 -12.13 6.60 6.33
N GLY A 52 -11.55 5.79 5.43
CA GLY A 52 -12.18 4.57 4.93
C GLY A 52 -12.15 3.42 5.94
N ILE A 53 -12.99 2.41 5.71
CA ILE A 53 -12.99 1.19 6.53
C ILE A 53 -11.72 0.39 6.21
N GLU A 54 -10.94 0.03 7.23
CA GLU A 54 -9.72 -0.72 7.03
C GLU A 54 -9.96 -2.13 6.47
N VAL A 55 -9.17 -2.45 5.46
CA VAL A 55 -9.08 -3.78 4.84
C VAL A 55 -7.61 -4.14 4.65
N TYR A 56 -7.32 -5.44 4.69
CA TYR A 56 -5.95 -5.97 4.78
C TYR A 56 -5.63 -6.89 3.60
N PRO A 57 -4.36 -7.24 3.39
CA PRO A 57 -3.95 -8.16 2.33
C PRO A 57 -4.53 -9.56 2.53
N GLY A 58 -4.58 -10.32 1.42
CA GLY A 58 -4.98 -11.72 1.42
C GLY A 58 -6.46 -11.96 1.14
N PRO A 59 -6.86 -13.22 0.91
CA PRO A 59 -8.18 -13.55 0.34
C PRO A 59 -9.37 -13.00 1.14
N GLU A 60 -9.33 -13.09 2.47
CA GLU A 60 -10.41 -12.62 3.34
C GLU A 60 -10.54 -11.09 3.33
N GLY A 61 -9.42 -10.38 3.40
CA GLY A 61 -9.39 -8.92 3.37
C GLY A 61 -9.84 -8.37 2.01
N ILE A 62 -9.43 -9.01 0.92
CA ILE A 62 -9.90 -8.66 -0.43
C ILE A 62 -11.39 -8.97 -0.58
N ALA A 63 -11.89 -10.11 -0.11
CA ALA A 63 -13.32 -10.42 -0.15
C ALA A 63 -14.16 -9.37 0.61
N ARG A 64 -13.68 -8.94 1.79
CA ARG A 64 -14.29 -7.85 2.57
C ARG A 64 -14.26 -6.53 1.80
N ALA A 65 -13.14 -6.19 1.18
CA ALA A 65 -13.01 -4.97 0.38
C ALA A 65 -14.04 -4.94 -0.76
N LYS A 66 -14.17 -6.03 -1.52
CA LYS A 66 -15.16 -6.17 -2.60
C LYS A 66 -16.58 -5.95 -2.10
N ALA A 67 -16.95 -6.56 -0.97
CA ALA A 67 -18.29 -6.40 -0.39
C ALA A 67 -18.58 -4.93 0.00
N LEU A 68 -17.62 -4.27 0.66
CA LEU A 68 -17.75 -2.86 1.04
C LEU A 68 -17.86 -1.94 -0.18
N LEU A 69 -17.07 -2.18 -1.22
CA LEU A 69 -17.11 -1.40 -2.47
C LEU A 69 -18.45 -1.59 -3.20
N ALA A 70 -18.99 -2.81 -3.22
CA ALA A 70 -20.31 -3.09 -3.79
C ALA A 70 -21.46 -2.36 -3.05
N GLU A 71 -21.29 -2.07 -1.75
CA GLU A 71 -22.19 -1.23 -0.95
C GLU A 71 -21.98 0.28 -1.16
N GLY A 72 -21.02 0.68 -2.01
CA GLY A 72 -20.66 2.09 -2.24
C GLY A 72 -19.87 2.72 -1.09
N LYS A 73 -19.25 1.91 -0.23
CA LYS A 73 -18.43 2.40 0.90
C LYS A 73 -17.01 2.67 0.47
N THR A 74 -16.41 3.68 1.09
CA THR A 74 -14.99 4.00 0.97
C THR A 74 -14.17 3.09 1.89
N ILE A 75 -13.01 2.62 1.42
CA ILE A 75 -12.12 1.73 2.17
C ILE A 75 -10.74 2.35 2.37
N ARG A 76 -10.01 1.82 3.34
CA ARG A 76 -8.60 2.10 3.60
C ARG A 76 -7.82 0.82 3.48
N TYR A 77 -7.20 0.57 2.33
CA TYR A 77 -6.28 -0.56 2.20
C TYR A 77 -5.02 -0.31 3.04
N VAL A 78 -4.78 -1.20 3.99
CA VAL A 78 -3.58 -1.23 4.85
C VAL A 78 -2.73 -2.39 4.38
N GLY A 79 -1.74 -2.11 3.53
CA GLY A 79 -0.92 -3.10 2.83
C GLY A 79 0.23 -3.66 3.68
N ALA A 80 1.10 -4.43 3.03
CA ALA A 80 2.33 -4.94 3.65
C ALA A 80 3.32 -3.81 4.02
N THR A 81 3.25 -2.67 3.32
CA THR A 81 3.98 -1.43 3.62
C THR A 81 3.27 -0.57 4.69
N GLY A 82 2.10 -0.99 5.17
CA GLY A 82 1.22 -0.18 6.03
C GLY A 82 0.14 0.56 5.24
N ALA A 83 -0.51 1.51 5.91
CA ALA A 83 -1.56 2.32 5.28
C ALA A 83 -0.96 3.27 4.25
N LEU A 84 -1.44 3.17 3.01
CA LEU A 84 -1.00 4.03 1.91
C LEU A 84 -1.81 5.32 1.89
N SER A 85 -1.16 6.44 1.64
CA SER A 85 -1.81 7.69 1.27
C SER A 85 -1.14 8.31 0.05
N PHE A 86 -1.93 9.03 -0.73
CA PHE A 86 -1.50 9.72 -1.94
C PHE A 86 -1.72 11.21 -1.76
N ASP A 87 -0.69 12.00 -1.98
CA ASP A 87 -0.80 13.45 -1.93
C ASP A 87 -1.53 14.02 -3.16
N ARG A 88 -1.51 15.34 -3.35
CA ARG A 88 -2.17 15.99 -4.49
C ARG A 88 -1.50 15.63 -5.83
N ASN A 89 -0.20 15.35 -5.84
CA ASN A 89 0.57 15.03 -7.02
C ASN A 89 0.49 13.54 -7.38
N GLY A 90 -0.01 12.71 -6.45
CA GLY A 90 -0.05 11.26 -6.59
C GLY A 90 1.18 10.58 -6.00
N ASP A 91 2.00 11.31 -5.24
CA ASP A 91 3.14 10.73 -4.55
C ASP A 91 2.66 9.92 -3.35
N VAL A 92 3.18 8.69 -3.26
CA VAL A 92 2.84 7.76 -2.19
C VAL A 92 3.61 8.14 -0.94
N GLN A 93 2.87 8.49 0.11
CA GLN A 93 3.42 8.56 1.45
C GLN A 93 3.18 7.23 2.16
N ALA A 94 4.29 6.57 2.45
CA ALA A 94 4.33 5.33 3.19
C ALA A 94 5.51 5.37 4.17
N PRO A 95 5.46 4.57 5.24
CA PRO A 95 6.59 4.38 6.14
C PRO A 95 7.86 3.99 5.37
N LYS A 96 9.02 4.38 5.90
CA LYS A 96 10.33 4.07 5.32
C LYS A 96 11.10 3.16 6.25
N MET A 97 11.68 2.10 5.69
CA MET A 97 12.58 1.19 6.38
C MET A 97 14.01 1.53 6.01
N THR A 98 14.89 1.62 7.01
CA THR A 98 16.33 1.69 6.81
C THR A 98 16.93 0.30 6.93
N TRP A 99 17.93 0.01 6.11
CA TRP A 99 18.63 -1.26 6.13
C TRP A 99 20.11 -1.05 5.83
N LYS A 100 20.92 -2.04 6.22
CA LYS A 100 22.35 -2.12 5.89
C LYS A 100 22.68 -3.51 5.34
N LEU A 101 23.80 -3.60 4.63
CA LEU A 101 24.45 -4.88 4.37
C LEU A 101 25.38 -5.22 5.54
N ASP A 102 25.22 -6.43 6.10
CA ASP A 102 26.16 -7.04 7.03
C ASP A 102 26.73 -8.30 6.37
N GLY A 103 27.90 -8.15 5.74
CA GLY A 103 28.41 -9.16 4.80
C GLY A 103 27.49 -9.30 3.59
N ASP A 104 26.94 -10.49 3.39
CA ASP A 104 25.97 -10.84 2.34
C ASP A 104 24.50 -10.78 2.82
N GLN A 105 24.26 -10.38 4.07
CA GLN A 105 22.92 -10.30 4.65
C GLN A 105 22.36 -8.87 4.61
N ASN A 106 21.10 -8.74 4.20
CA ASN A 106 20.34 -7.50 4.39
C ASN A 106 19.78 -7.48 5.81
N VAL A 107 20.17 -6.49 6.60
CA VAL A 107 19.73 -6.31 7.99
C VAL A 107 18.93 -5.02 8.09
N GLU A 108 17.68 -5.13 8.54
CA GLU A 108 16.85 -3.97 8.88
C GLU A 108 17.43 -3.23 10.08
N THR A 109 17.55 -1.91 9.98
CA THR A 109 18.18 -1.06 11.01
C THR A 109 17.21 -0.11 11.70
N GLY A 110 16.00 0.07 11.16
CA GLY A 110 15.01 0.94 11.76
C GLY A 110 13.87 1.27 10.83
N TYR A 111 12.84 1.88 11.42
CA TYR A 111 11.57 2.19 10.77
C TYR A 111 11.21 3.65 11.04
N MET A 112 10.72 4.34 10.02
CA MET A 112 10.15 5.69 10.11
C MET A 112 8.69 5.61 9.67
N SER A 113 7.78 6.05 10.53
CA SER A 113 6.36 6.21 10.21
C SER A 113 6.14 7.24 9.11
N THR A 114 4.97 7.19 8.47
CA THR A 114 4.58 8.19 7.46
C THR A 114 4.66 9.63 7.98
N ALA A 115 4.31 9.85 9.26
CA ALA A 115 4.38 11.16 9.88
C ALA A 115 5.82 11.66 10.04
N GLU A 116 6.74 10.79 10.48
CA GLU A 116 8.16 11.12 10.61
C GLU A 116 8.80 11.41 9.26
N VAL A 117 8.42 10.66 8.23
CA VAL A 117 8.88 10.90 6.84
C VAL A 117 8.37 12.25 6.33
N ALA A 118 7.10 12.59 6.59
CA ALA A 118 6.54 13.87 6.18
C ALA A 118 7.22 15.06 6.87
N GLU A 119 7.55 14.95 8.16
CA GLU A 119 8.31 15.98 8.88
C GLU A 119 9.75 16.09 8.36
N LEU A 120 10.42 14.97 8.08
CA LEU A 120 11.76 14.99 7.48
C LEU A 120 11.79 15.70 6.12
N ILE A 121 10.80 15.44 5.25
CA ILE A 121 10.72 16.11 3.94
C ILE A 121 10.60 17.62 4.11
N LYS A 122 9.72 18.08 5.01
CA LYS A 122 9.59 19.52 5.30
C LYS A 122 10.90 20.16 5.75
N MET A 123 11.66 19.49 6.61
CA MET A 123 12.96 19.99 7.08
C MET A 123 14.02 20.11 5.97
N LEU A 124 13.92 19.29 4.91
CA LEU A 124 14.88 19.30 3.81
C LEU A 124 14.57 20.36 2.74
N ASP A 125 13.33 20.86 2.71
CA ASP A 125 12.86 21.88 1.79
C ASP A 125 13.07 23.32 2.31
N GLU A 126 13.54 23.49 3.55
CA GLU A 126 13.95 24.78 4.17
C GLU A 126 15.44 25.09 3.95
#